data_AF-A0A1D3NA86-F1
#
_entry.id   AF-A0A1D3NA86-F1
#
_cell.length_a   1.000
_cell.length_b   1.000
_cell.length_c   1.000
_cell.angle_alpha   90.00
_cell.angle_beta   90.00
_cell.angle_gamma   90.00
#
_symmetry.space_group_name_H-M   'P 1'
#
loop_
_entity.id
_entity.type
_entity.pdbx_description
1 polymer ?
#
loop_
_entity_poly.entity_id
_entity_poly.type
_entity_poly.pdbx_seq_one_letter_code
_entity_poly.pdbx_strand_id
1 'polypeptide(L)'
;MFVQSALHQLKIAVDTSIQMLNQYNEDSLKIQPIHSKRSVFEMCAHLSLICHADLLILNGSTEKELRTFYLEHTPETIAYMQQTMLEGFNLLSKTFLSYSQEELAEVMTAYWGVSYSRFEWLLEILSHFYHHRGQIHILLCEHMKDPNIPLFQ
;
A
#
# COMPACT_ATOMS: atom_id res chain seq x y z
N MET A 1 2.18 -7.94 -20.67
CA MET A 1 0.73 -8.15 -20.48
C MET A 1 0.37 -8.40 -19.01
N PHE A 2 0.67 -9.55 -18.39
CA PHE A 2 0.22 -9.83 -17.01
C PHE A 2 0.73 -8.83 -15.95
N VAL A 3 2.04 -8.53 -15.96
CA VAL A 3 2.64 -7.53 -15.06
C VAL A 3 1.99 -6.15 -15.24
N GLN A 4 1.81 -5.72 -16.48
CA GLN A 4 1.17 -4.43 -16.79
C GLN A 4 -0.27 -4.37 -16.28
N SER A 5 -1.04 -5.46 -16.41
CA SER A 5 -2.41 -5.54 -15.89
C SER A 5 -2.47 -5.45 -14.36
N ALA A 6 -1.58 -6.15 -13.65
CA ALA A 6 -1.50 -6.08 -12.20
C ALA A 6 -1.07 -4.68 -11.72
N LEU A 7 -0.04 -4.10 -12.34
CA LEU A 7 0.41 -2.74 -12.04
C LEU A 7 -0.66 -1.69 -12.37
N HIS A 8 -1.44 -1.85 -13.44
CA HIS A 8 -2.55 -0.96 -13.75
C HIS A 8 -3.63 -1.00 -12.66
N GLN A 9 -3.98 -2.18 -12.16
CA GLN A 9 -4.94 -2.30 -11.06
C GLN A 9 -4.43 -1.69 -9.75
N LEU A 10 -3.14 -1.84 -9.46
CA LEU A 10 -2.51 -1.18 -8.32
C LEU A 10 -2.47 0.34 -8.51
N LYS A 11 -2.25 0.82 -9.74
CA LYS A 11 -2.27 2.26 -10.06
C LYS A 11 -3.64 2.87 -9.81
N ILE A 12 -4.72 2.21 -10.24
CA ILE A 12 -6.10 2.64 -9.91
C ILE A 12 -6.27 2.73 -8.39
N ALA A 13 -5.83 1.72 -7.64
CA ALA A 13 -5.95 1.72 -6.18
C ALA A 13 -5.19 2.88 -5.53
N VAL A 14 -3.97 3.17 -6.00
CA VAL A 14 -3.14 4.29 -5.53
C VAL A 14 -3.80 5.63 -5.86
N ASP A 15 -4.18 5.85 -7.12
CA ASP A 15 -4.71 7.14 -7.58
C ASP A 15 -6.03 7.47 -6.88
N THR A 16 -6.91 6.48 -6.74
CA THR A 16 -8.20 6.68 -6.06
C THR A 16 -8.05 6.77 -4.53
N SER A 17 -7.01 6.18 -3.93
CA SER A 17 -6.69 6.42 -2.50
C SER A 17 -6.21 7.84 -2.27
N ILE A 18 -5.43 8.40 -3.20
CA ILE A 18 -5.02 9.82 -3.17
C ILE A 18 -6.26 10.73 -3.30
N GLN A 19 -7.15 10.44 -4.25
CA GLN A 19 -8.40 11.20 -4.41
C GLN A 19 -9.28 11.12 -3.16
N MET A 20 -9.33 9.96 -2.50
CA MET A 20 -10.02 9.76 -1.23
C MET A 20 -9.41 10.63 -0.12
N LEU A 21 -8.07 10.66 0.02
CA LEU A 21 -7.40 11.50 1.01
C LEU A 21 -7.68 13.00 0.82
N ASN A 22 -7.85 13.45 -0.43
CA ASN A 22 -8.16 14.86 -0.74
C ASN A 22 -9.53 15.32 -0.23
N GLN A 23 -10.40 14.41 0.24
CA GLN A 23 -11.71 14.76 0.81
C GLN A 23 -11.63 15.12 2.30
N TYR A 24 -10.48 14.94 2.94
CA TYR A 24 -10.31 15.05 4.38
C TYR A 24 -9.13 15.94 4.77
N ASN A 25 -9.10 16.36 6.02
CA ASN A 25 -7.92 16.98 6.64
C ASN A 25 -7.35 16.05 7.74
N GLU A 26 -6.12 16.32 8.15
CA GLU A 26 -5.38 15.47 9.09
C GLU A 26 -6.11 15.28 10.42
N ASP A 27 -6.67 16.36 10.98
CA ASP A 27 -7.38 16.29 12.25
C ASP A 27 -8.66 15.46 12.16
N SER A 28 -9.38 15.54 11.04
CA SER A 28 -10.56 14.71 10.81
C SER A 28 -10.22 13.21 10.72
N LEU A 29 -9.03 12.85 10.23
CA LEU A 29 -8.59 11.45 10.13
C LEU A 29 -8.03 10.90 11.46
N LYS A 30 -7.69 11.74 12.43
CA LYS A 30 -7.17 11.31 13.74
C LYS A 30 -8.23 10.67 14.64
N ILE A 31 -9.48 10.53 14.16
CA ILE A 31 -10.49 9.76 14.87
C ILE A 31 -10.06 8.30 15.04
N GLN A 32 -10.49 7.69 16.14
CA GLN A 32 -10.23 6.29 16.46
C GLN A 32 -11.58 5.54 16.50
N PRO A 33 -12.05 5.01 15.36
CA PRO A 33 -13.42 4.46 15.27
C PRO A 33 -13.59 3.18 16.09
N ILE A 34 -12.54 2.37 16.15
CA ILE A 34 -12.50 1.14 16.94
C ILE A 34 -11.61 1.39 18.15
N HIS A 35 -12.20 1.31 19.35
CA HIS A 35 -11.50 1.49 20.61
C HIS A 35 -10.22 0.63 20.65
N SER A 36 -9.10 1.22 21.08
CA SER A 36 -7.78 0.58 21.19
C SER A 36 -7.11 0.09 19.88
N LYS A 37 -7.61 0.50 18.71
CA LYS A 37 -6.98 0.24 17.40
C LYS A 37 -6.40 1.53 16.80
N ARG A 38 -5.72 1.42 15.66
CA ARG A 38 -5.20 2.58 14.92
C ARG A 38 -6.33 3.56 14.58
N SER A 39 -6.01 4.84 14.60
CA SER A 39 -6.80 5.90 13.99
C SER A 39 -6.86 5.73 12.47
N VAL A 40 -7.83 6.38 11.82
CA VAL A 40 -7.92 6.35 10.35
C VAL A 40 -6.66 6.97 9.72
N PHE A 41 -6.09 8.01 10.35
CA PHE A 41 -4.84 8.62 9.93
C PHE A 41 -3.68 7.62 9.93
N GLU A 42 -3.48 6.86 11.01
CA GLU A 42 -2.45 5.83 11.10
C GLU A 42 -2.66 4.70 10.07
N MET A 43 -3.92 4.36 9.75
CA MET A 43 -4.22 3.38 8.71
C MET A 43 -3.88 3.91 7.32
N CYS A 44 -4.19 5.17 7.02
CA CYS A 44 -3.79 5.83 5.77
C CYS A 44 -2.27 5.96 5.65
N ALA A 45 -1.59 6.30 6.75
CA ALA A 45 -0.13 6.35 6.81
C ALA A 45 0.47 4.97 6.48
N HIS A 46 -0.07 3.91 7.08
CA HIS A 46 0.33 2.54 6.79
C HIS A 46 0.07 2.14 5.33
N LEU A 47 -1.12 2.44 4.79
CA LEU A 47 -1.47 2.19 3.39
C LEU A 47 -0.44 2.82 2.44
N SER A 48 0.02 4.03 2.76
CA SER A 48 0.96 4.77 1.91
C SER A 48 2.32 4.10 1.74
N LEU A 49 2.69 3.24 2.70
CA LEU A 49 3.98 2.56 2.73
C LEU A 49 3.96 1.18 2.09
N ILE A 50 2.79 0.61 1.77
CA ILE A 50 2.66 -0.79 1.31
C ILE A 50 3.59 -1.09 0.13
N CYS A 51 3.57 -0.26 -0.92
CA CYS A 51 4.42 -0.49 -2.10
C CYS A 51 5.92 -0.50 -1.78
N HIS A 52 6.38 0.31 -0.82
CA HIS A 52 7.79 0.30 -0.39
C HIS A 52 8.08 -0.91 0.51
N ALA A 53 7.27 -1.11 1.55
CA ALA A 53 7.50 -2.14 2.55
C ALA A 53 7.50 -3.54 1.91
N ASP A 54 6.54 -3.82 1.04
CA ASP A 54 6.42 -5.14 0.43
C ASP A 54 7.50 -5.37 -0.63
N LEU A 55 7.97 -4.32 -1.30
CA LEU A 55 9.14 -4.41 -2.17
C LEU A 55 10.43 -4.68 -1.37
N LEU A 56 10.58 -4.08 -0.17
CA LEU A 56 11.69 -4.41 0.73
C LEU A 56 11.62 -5.88 1.17
N ILE A 57 10.43 -6.36 1.54
CA ILE A 57 10.21 -7.78 1.90
C ILE A 57 10.58 -8.70 0.73
N LEU A 58 10.10 -8.40 -0.47
CA LEU A 58 10.44 -9.14 -1.70
C LEU A 58 11.95 -9.19 -1.95
N ASN A 59 12.65 -8.10 -1.65
CA ASN A 59 14.10 -7.99 -1.80
C ASN A 59 14.90 -8.53 -0.61
N GLY A 60 14.25 -9.26 0.31
CA GLY A 60 14.90 -10.00 1.38
C GLY A 60 15.17 -9.22 2.65
N SER A 61 14.52 -8.06 2.86
CA SER A 61 14.63 -7.33 4.12
C SER A 61 14.13 -8.14 5.31
N THR A 62 14.85 -8.04 6.41
CA THR A 62 14.56 -8.71 7.69
C THR A 62 13.41 -8.04 8.44
N GLU A 63 12.82 -8.76 9.40
CA GLU A 63 11.80 -8.18 10.30
C GLU A 63 12.30 -6.90 11.01
N LYS A 64 13.58 -6.90 11.42
CA LYS A 64 14.19 -5.75 12.11
C LYS A 64 14.27 -4.54 11.19
N GLU A 65 14.71 -4.73 9.94
CA GLU A 65 14.79 -3.65 8.95
C GLU A 65 13.40 -3.11 8.61
N LEU A 66 12.40 -3.97 8.47
CA LEU A 66 11.02 -3.53 8.24
C LEU A 66 10.45 -2.76 9.44
N ARG A 67 10.74 -3.19 10.67
CA ARG A 67 10.34 -2.43 11.87
C ARG A 67 10.99 -1.05 11.90
N THR A 68 12.29 -0.96 11.62
CA THR A 68 12.99 0.32 11.50
C THR A 68 12.39 1.18 10.38
N PHE A 69 12.11 0.59 9.22
CA PHE A 69 11.49 1.28 8.10
C PHE A 69 10.16 1.93 8.48
N TYR A 70 9.25 1.19 9.13
CA TYR A 70 7.99 1.76 9.58
C TYR A 70 8.17 2.85 10.65
N LEU A 71 9.14 2.71 11.56
CA LEU A 71 9.40 3.72 12.58
C LEU A 71 9.93 5.04 11.99
N GLU A 72 10.81 4.96 10.98
CA GLU A 72 11.49 6.13 10.43
C GLU A 72 10.73 6.79 9.26
N HIS A 73 9.89 6.04 8.55
CA HIS A 73 9.26 6.50 7.32
C HIS A 73 7.73 6.61 7.35
N THR A 74 7.07 6.31 8.47
CA THR A 74 5.61 6.52 8.58
C THR A 74 5.27 8.00 8.38
N PRO A 75 4.46 8.35 7.35
CA PRO A 75 4.20 9.76 7.08
C PRO A 75 3.36 10.45 8.15
N GLU A 76 3.75 11.69 8.49
CA GLU A 76 3.07 12.53 9.49
C GLU A 76 2.10 13.55 8.86
N THR A 77 2.02 13.61 7.52
CA THR A 77 1.09 14.51 6.82
C THR A 77 0.42 13.83 5.64
N ILE A 78 -0.79 14.29 5.27
CA ILE A 78 -1.50 13.77 4.08
C ILE A 78 -0.66 13.99 2.81
N ALA A 79 -0.03 15.17 2.67
CA ALA A 79 0.81 15.47 1.51
C ALA A 79 1.96 14.47 1.38
N TYR A 80 2.60 14.12 2.50
CA TYR A 80 3.68 13.14 2.48
C TYR A 80 3.16 11.73 2.17
N MET A 81 1.99 11.31 2.71
CA MET A 81 1.36 10.04 2.32
C MET A 81 1.13 9.93 0.80
N GLN A 82 0.62 10.99 0.19
CA GLN A 82 0.38 11.01 -1.26
C GLN A 82 1.67 10.86 -2.05
N GLN A 83 2.72 11.59 -1.65
CA GLN A 83 4.04 11.48 -2.25
C GLN A 83 4.61 10.05 -2.09
N THR A 84 4.58 9.50 -0.88
CA THR A 84 5.09 8.15 -0.58
C THR A 84 4.38 7.08 -1.40
N MET A 85 3.05 7.16 -1.58
CA MET A 85 2.29 6.24 -2.44
C MET A 85 2.76 6.30 -3.90
N LEU A 86 2.94 7.50 -4.45
CA LEU A 86 3.36 7.70 -5.83
C LEU A 86 4.80 7.21 -6.05
N GLU A 87 5.71 7.54 -5.15
CA GLU A 87 7.11 7.11 -5.20
C GLU A 87 7.21 5.58 -5.11
N GLY A 88 6.47 4.96 -4.18
CA GLY A 88 6.49 3.52 -4.01
C GLY A 88 5.88 2.77 -5.18
N PHE A 89 4.77 3.26 -5.73
CA PHE A 89 4.23 2.70 -6.97
C PHE A 89 5.24 2.82 -8.12
N ASN A 90 5.88 3.97 -8.29
CA ASN A 90 6.83 4.20 -9.37
C ASN A 90 8.06 3.29 -9.26
N LEU A 91 8.59 3.11 -8.05
CA LEU A 91 9.71 2.21 -7.79
C LEU A 91 9.31 0.76 -8.09
N LEU A 92 8.22 0.29 -7.50
CA LEU A 92 7.68 -1.05 -7.70
C LEU A 92 7.42 -1.34 -9.19
N SER A 93 6.75 -0.41 -9.88
CA SER A 93 6.43 -0.53 -11.31
C SER A 93 7.69 -0.63 -12.16
N LYS A 94 8.69 0.23 -11.95
CA LYS A 94 9.97 0.16 -12.65
C LYS A 94 10.68 -1.17 -12.41
N THR A 95 10.70 -1.65 -11.16
CA THR A 95 11.29 -2.93 -10.80
C THR A 95 10.60 -4.07 -11.53
N PHE A 96 9.28 -4.19 -11.43
CA PHE A 96 8.53 -5.29 -12.04
C PHE A 96 8.53 -5.28 -13.57
N LEU A 97 8.59 -4.09 -14.19
CA LEU A 97 8.71 -3.96 -15.65
C LEU A 97 10.12 -4.30 -16.17
N SER A 98 11.13 -4.33 -15.29
CA SER A 98 12.50 -4.71 -15.66
C SER A 98 12.76 -6.22 -15.62
N TYR A 99 11.92 -7.00 -14.92
CA TYR A 99 12.09 -8.44 -14.82
C TYR A 99 11.77 -9.18 -16.11
N SER A 100 12.63 -10.14 -16.47
CA SER A 100 12.38 -11.21 -17.42
C SER A 100 11.34 -12.21 -16.91
N GLN A 101 10.90 -13.14 -17.76
CA GLN A 101 9.94 -14.17 -17.33
C GLN A 101 10.57 -15.13 -16.31
N GLU A 102 11.86 -15.43 -16.47
CA GLU A 102 12.63 -16.25 -15.56
C GLU A 102 12.75 -15.57 -14.18
N GLU A 103 13.02 -14.26 -14.14
CA GLU A 103 13.07 -13.50 -12.89
C GLU A 103 11.68 -13.36 -12.23
N LEU A 104 10.61 -13.26 -13.03
CA LEU A 104 9.24 -13.24 -12.50
C LEU A 104 8.84 -14.57 -11.85
N ALA A 105 9.38 -15.69 -12.35
CA ALA A 105 9.16 -17.04 -11.82
C ALA A 105 10.08 -17.39 -10.64
N GLU A 106 11.11 -16.57 -10.36
CA GLU A 106 12.02 -16.79 -9.24
C GLU A 106 11.29 -16.71 -7.89
N VAL A 107 11.54 -17.69 -7.04
CA VAL A 107 10.91 -17.82 -5.73
C VAL A 107 11.69 -17.04 -4.69
N MET A 108 11.00 -16.12 -4.02
CA MET A 108 11.52 -15.27 -2.96
C MET A 108 10.84 -15.64 -1.63
N THR A 109 11.63 -15.73 -0.57
CA THR A 109 11.14 -16.08 0.77
C THR A 109 11.15 -14.86 1.67
N ALA A 110 9.99 -14.50 2.22
CA ALA A 110 9.90 -13.43 3.19
C ALA A 110 10.53 -13.81 4.54
N TYR A 111 10.81 -12.81 5.38
CA TYR A 111 11.43 -13.02 6.70
C TYR A 111 10.63 -13.95 7.63
N TRP A 112 9.33 -14.13 7.40
CA TRP A 112 8.46 -15.04 8.15
C TRP A 112 8.36 -16.45 7.56
N GLY A 113 9.15 -16.77 6.52
CA GLY A 113 9.35 -18.11 5.99
C GLY A 113 8.37 -18.55 4.88
N VAL A 114 7.43 -17.70 4.47
CA VAL A 114 6.56 -18.00 3.30
C VAL A 114 7.27 -17.60 2.02
N SER A 115 7.10 -18.41 0.98
CA SER A 115 7.74 -18.23 -0.32
C SER A 115 6.71 -18.10 -1.43
N TYR A 116 6.95 -17.17 -2.35
CA TYR A 116 6.17 -16.95 -3.55
C TYR A 116 7.12 -16.60 -4.70
N SER A 117 6.71 -16.86 -5.94
CA SER A 117 7.36 -16.25 -7.11
C SER A 117 7.28 -14.72 -7.04
N ARG A 118 8.19 -14.00 -7.69
CA ARG A 118 8.08 -12.53 -7.77
C ARG A 118 6.74 -12.08 -8.33
N PHE A 119 6.21 -12.78 -9.34
CA PHE A 119 4.89 -12.45 -9.89
C PHE A 119 3.76 -12.66 -8.89
N GLU A 120 3.79 -13.75 -8.10
CA GLU A 120 2.82 -13.95 -7.01
C GLU A 120 2.95 -12.85 -5.94
N TRP A 121 4.16 -12.39 -5.62
CA TRP A 121 4.37 -11.23 -4.75
C TRP A 121 3.72 -9.96 -5.29
N LEU A 122 3.74 -9.71 -6.61
CA LEU A 122 3.02 -8.56 -7.18
C LEU A 122 1.51 -8.65 -6.94
N LEU A 123 0.94 -9.86 -7.01
CA LEU A 123 -0.48 -10.09 -6.73
C LEU A 123 -0.78 -10.01 -5.23
N GLU A 124 0.16 -10.41 -4.38
CA GLU A 124 0.10 -10.23 -2.94
C GLU A 124 0.06 -8.74 -2.58
N ILE A 125 0.97 -7.92 -3.12
CA ILE A 125 1.01 -6.46 -2.93
C ILE A 125 -0.31 -5.81 -3.38
N LEU A 126 -0.82 -6.20 -4.54
CA LEU A 126 -2.11 -5.75 -5.05
C LEU A 126 -3.23 -6.08 -4.05
N SER A 127 -3.26 -7.31 -3.54
CA SER A 127 -4.27 -7.78 -2.58
C SER A 127 -4.15 -7.07 -1.24
N HIS A 128 -2.93 -6.88 -0.74
CA HIS A 128 -2.62 -6.19 0.50
C HIS A 128 -3.08 -4.72 0.47
N PHE A 129 -2.82 -4.04 -0.65
CA PHE A 129 -3.27 -2.67 -0.86
C PHE A 129 -4.80 -2.57 -0.87
N TYR A 130 -5.50 -3.38 -1.65
CA TYR A 130 -6.97 -3.37 -1.68
C TYR A 130 -7.60 -3.79 -0.34
N HIS A 131 -6.99 -4.72 0.38
CA HIS A 131 -7.43 -5.14 1.72
C HIS A 131 -7.45 -3.95 2.69
N HIS A 132 -6.34 -3.24 2.83
CA HIS A 132 -6.26 -2.08 3.73
C HIS A 132 -7.08 -0.89 3.23
N ARG A 133 -7.10 -0.65 1.92
CA ARG A 133 -7.97 0.38 1.32
C ARG A 133 -9.44 0.12 1.62
N GLY A 134 -9.89 -1.14 1.53
CA GLY A 134 -11.26 -1.53 1.87
C GLY A 134 -11.60 -1.29 3.35
N GLN A 135 -10.67 -1.60 4.26
CA GLN A 135 -10.82 -1.29 5.70
C GLN A 135 -10.94 0.22 5.94
N ILE A 136 -10.11 1.03 5.29
CA ILE A 136 -10.17 2.49 5.41
C ILE A 136 -11.50 3.01 4.87
N HIS A 137 -11.90 2.57 3.67
CA HIS A 137 -13.13 3.01 3.02
C HIS A 137 -14.36 2.80 3.90
N ILE A 138 -14.54 1.60 4.47
CA ILE A 138 -15.71 1.34 5.31
C ILE A 138 -15.72 2.17 6.60
N LEU A 139 -14.55 2.41 7.20
CA LEU A 139 -14.45 3.27 8.39
C LEU A 139 -14.77 4.73 8.07
N LEU A 140 -14.41 5.21 6.88
CA LEU A 140 -14.78 6.52 6.40
C LEU A 140 -16.29 6.63 6.18
N CYS A 141 -16.93 5.64 5.53
CA CYS A 141 -18.37 5.65 5.30
C CYS A 141 -19.19 5.61 6.60
N GLU A 142 -18.78 4.81 7.58
CA GLU A 142 -19.54 4.62 8.82
C GLU A 142 -19.35 5.75 9.84
N HIS A 143 -18.17 6.38 9.88
CA HIS A 143 -17.79 7.31 10.94
C HIS A 143 -17.48 8.73 10.45
N MET A 144 -17.44 8.94 9.14
CA MET A 144 -17.11 10.21 8.51
C MET A 144 -18.04 10.49 7.32
N LYS A 145 -17.76 11.57 6.59
CA LYS A 145 -18.45 11.86 5.32
C LYS A 145 -17.99 10.84 4.28
N ASP A 146 -18.94 10.21 3.59
CA ASP A 146 -18.64 9.29 2.47
C ASP A 146 -17.69 9.95 1.43
N PRO A 147 -16.57 9.30 1.08
CA PRO A 147 -15.61 9.86 0.13
C PRO A 147 -16.14 9.97 -1.31
N ASN A 148 -17.19 9.23 -1.67
CA ASN A 148 -17.82 9.23 -3.01
C ASN A 148 -16.81 9.02 -4.17
N ILE A 149 -15.87 8.08 -4.00
CA ILE A 149 -14.83 7.79 -5.00
C ILE A 149 -15.17 6.49 -5.75
N PRO A 150 -15.06 6.46 -7.09
CA PRO A 150 -15.15 5.21 -7.84
C PRO A 150 -14.01 4.25 -7.46
N LEU A 151 -14.34 3.08 -6.91
CA LEU A 151 -13.29 2.23 -6.34
C LEU A 151 -12.48 1.40 -7.36
N PHE A 152 -12.97 1.29 -8.60
CA PHE A 152 -12.45 0.39 -9.64
C PHE A 152 -12.31 1.06 -11.02
N GLN A 153 -12.54 2.38 -11.12
CA GLN A 153 -12.51 3.14 -12.37
C GLN A 153 -11.96 4.54 -12.15
#